data_AF-A0A1I1QA35-F1
#
_entry.id   AF-A0A1I1QA35-F1
#
_cell.length_a   1.000
_cell.length_b   1.000
_cell.length_c   1.000
_cell.angle_alpha   90.00
_cell.angle_beta   90.00
_cell.angle_gamma   90.00
#
_symmetry.space_group_name_H-M   'P 1'
#
loop_
_entity.id
_entity.type
_entity.pdbx_description
1 polymer ?
#
loop_
_entity_poly.entity_id
_entity_poly.type
_entity_poly.pdbx_seq_one_letter_code
_entity_poly.pdbx_strand_id
1 'polypeptide(L)'
;MYKGVFWLIDGELVAFPFDGSYPDGTAKSGDTYNHKLLWDIVRPKGCRKPFDYYPRGRVELSGKGKAVIYMSPHIGQEYIEVIKIKFRLIGDVTVKYDNSRHYRCYTDVF
;
A
#
# COMPACT_ATOMS: atom_id res chain seq x y z
N MET A 1 -0.46 5.41 -14.56
CA MET A 1 -1.06 5.10 -13.24
C MET A 1 -0.86 3.62 -12.98
N TYR A 2 -0.51 3.27 -11.76
CA TYR A 2 -0.34 1.88 -11.34
C TYR A 2 -1.25 1.58 -10.14
N LYS A 3 -1.78 0.35 -10.10
CA LYS A 3 -2.25 -0.25 -8.85
C LYS A 3 -1.04 -0.63 -7.99
N GLY A 4 -1.29 -1.09 -6.77
CA GLY A 4 -0.27 -1.76 -5.97
C GLY A 4 -0.40 -1.43 -4.49
N VAL A 5 0.68 -1.66 -3.75
CA VAL A 5 0.65 -1.65 -2.28
C VAL A 5 1.77 -0.81 -1.71
N PHE A 6 1.58 -0.30 -0.50
CA PHE A 6 2.59 0.49 0.20
C PHE A 6 2.51 0.30 1.71
N TRP A 7 3.62 0.63 2.37
CA TRP A 7 3.78 0.70 3.83
C TRP A 7 4.34 2.05 4.23
N LEU A 8 4.02 2.50 5.45
CA LEU A 8 4.71 3.58 6.14
C LEU A 8 5.63 2.96 7.20
N ILE A 9 6.93 2.97 6.95
CA ILE A 9 7.95 2.35 7.80
C ILE A 9 8.81 3.47 8.38
N ASP A 10 8.77 3.66 9.70
CA ASP A 10 9.59 4.65 10.41
C ASP A 10 9.54 6.07 9.78
N GLY A 11 8.36 6.48 9.30
CA GLY A 11 8.13 7.77 8.65
C GLY A 11 8.41 7.80 7.14
N GLU A 12 8.92 6.71 6.56
CA GLU A 12 9.17 6.59 5.13
C GLU A 12 8.04 5.82 4.42
N LEU A 13 7.47 6.42 3.37
CA LEU A 13 6.50 5.75 2.52
C LEU A 13 7.20 4.85 1.48
N VAL A 14 7.19 3.55 1.73
CA VAL A 14 7.73 2.53 0.83
C VAL A 14 6.60 1.99 -0.05
N ALA A 15 6.67 2.28 -1.34
CA ALA A 15 5.61 2.00 -2.30
C ALA A 15 6.05 1.01 -3.39
N PHE A 16 5.15 0.10 -3.76
CA PHE A 16 5.35 -0.93 -4.77
C PHE A 16 4.22 -0.84 -5.81
N PRO A 17 4.40 -0.01 -6.84
CA PRO A 17 3.57 -0.02 -8.04
C PRO A 17 3.59 -1.40 -8.68
N PHE A 18 2.42 -1.90 -9.10
CA PHE A 18 2.31 -3.18 -9.78
C PHE A 18 2.81 -3.05 -11.22
N ASP A 19 4.08 -3.39 -11.41
CA ASP A 19 4.80 -3.35 -12.69
C ASP A 19 5.28 -4.74 -13.15
N GLY A 20 5.00 -5.78 -12.36
CA GLY A 20 5.39 -7.16 -12.64
C GLY A 20 6.77 -7.56 -12.11
N SER A 21 7.50 -6.67 -11.44
CA SER A 21 8.86 -6.94 -10.93
C SER A 21 8.92 -8.04 -9.86
N TYR A 22 7.82 -8.28 -9.14
CA TYR A 22 7.72 -9.26 -8.06
C TYR A 22 6.66 -10.32 -8.36
N PRO A 23 6.90 -11.26 -9.28
CA PRO A 23 5.91 -12.26 -9.67
C PRO A 23 5.39 -13.07 -8.48
N ASP A 24 6.27 -13.47 -7.56
CA ASP A 24 5.90 -14.22 -6.34
C ASP A 24 5.09 -13.39 -5.32
N GLY A 25 5.09 -12.06 -5.47
CA GLY A 25 4.28 -11.14 -4.67
C GLY A 25 2.88 -10.89 -5.23
N THR A 26 2.56 -11.46 -6.40
CA THR A 26 1.32 -11.17 -7.15
C THR A 26 0.10 -11.76 -6.43
N ALA A 27 -0.98 -10.96 -6.35
CA ALA A 27 -2.25 -11.42 -5.82
C ALA A 27 -2.90 -12.46 -6.73
N LYS A 28 -3.82 -13.26 -6.19
CA LYS A 28 -4.56 -14.29 -6.94
C LYS A 28 -5.29 -13.74 -8.18
N SER A 29 -5.70 -12.47 -8.16
CA SER A 29 -6.33 -11.79 -9.31
C SER A 29 -5.38 -11.54 -10.49
N GLY A 30 -4.06 -11.58 -10.26
CA GLY A 30 -3.04 -11.36 -11.28
C GLY A 30 -2.79 -9.90 -11.66
N ASP A 31 -3.49 -8.94 -11.04
CA ASP A 31 -3.50 -7.53 -11.47
C ASP A 31 -3.00 -6.54 -10.39
N THR A 32 -2.49 -7.05 -9.28
CA THR A 32 -1.89 -6.26 -8.19
C THR A 32 -0.99 -7.14 -7.31
N TYR A 33 -0.29 -6.55 -6.34
CA TYR A 33 0.45 -7.29 -5.32
C TYR A 33 -0.40 -7.60 -4.09
N ASN A 34 -0.11 -8.73 -3.45
CA ASN A 34 -0.63 -9.08 -2.14
C ASN A 34 0.36 -8.63 -1.06
N HIS A 35 -0.08 -7.87 -0.06
CA HIS A 35 0.82 -7.38 1.01
C HIS A 35 1.60 -8.50 1.69
N LYS A 36 0.97 -9.63 2.01
CA LYS A 36 1.62 -10.73 2.72
C LYS A 36 2.69 -11.39 1.85
N LEU A 37 2.35 -11.75 0.62
CA LEU A 37 3.29 -12.39 -0.30
C LEU A 37 4.46 -11.46 -0.65
N LEU A 38 4.16 -10.20 -0.96
CA LEU A 38 5.19 -9.24 -1.33
C LEU A 38 6.13 -8.92 -0.16
N TRP A 39 5.62 -8.84 1.07
CA TRP A 39 6.43 -8.51 2.25
C TRP A 39 7.58 -9.50 2.50
N ASP A 40 7.37 -10.79 2.23
CA ASP A 40 8.42 -11.80 2.38
C ASP A 40 9.62 -11.56 1.43
N ILE A 41 9.41 -10.78 0.37
CA ILE A 41 10.41 -10.41 -0.63
C ILE A 41 11.02 -9.03 -0.32
N VAL A 42 10.19 -8.05 0.02
CA VAL A 42 10.59 -6.63 0.01
C VAL A 42 10.86 -6.03 1.39
N ARG A 43 10.57 -6.75 2.48
CA ARG A 43 10.81 -6.23 3.83
C ARG A 43 12.28 -5.81 4.01
N PRO A 44 12.55 -4.75 4.79
CA PRO A 44 13.92 -4.32 5.06
C PRO A 44 14.79 -5.47 5.59
N LYS A 45 16.08 -5.48 5.21
CA LYS A 45 17.02 -6.52 5.64
C LYS A 45 17.08 -6.57 7.17
N GLY A 46 16.88 -7.75 7.74
CA GLY A 46 16.85 -7.94 9.20
C GLY A 46 15.51 -7.63 9.87
N CYS A 47 14.50 -7.18 9.13
CA CYS A 47 13.16 -6.97 9.66
C CYS A 47 12.52 -8.31 10.06
N ARG A 48 12.14 -8.43 11.34
CA ARG A 48 11.43 -9.61 11.89
C ARG A 48 9.93 -9.37 12.08
N LYS A 49 9.42 -8.23 11.60
CA LYS A 49 8.02 -7.84 11.77
C LYS A 49 7.16 -8.46 10.66
N PRO A 50 5.92 -8.89 10.95
CA PRO A 50 5.01 -9.38 9.93
C PRO A 50 4.54 -8.25 9.01
N PHE A 51 3.94 -8.62 7.87
CA PHE A 51 3.48 -7.69 6.84
C PHE A 51 2.43 -6.67 7.33
N ASP A 52 1.72 -7.02 8.40
CA ASP A 52 0.67 -6.23 9.01
C ASP A 52 1.14 -5.39 10.21
N TYR A 53 2.44 -5.43 10.53
CA TYR A 53 2.98 -4.67 11.65
C TYR A 53 2.89 -3.16 11.42
N TYR A 54 3.34 -2.67 10.27
CA TYR A 54 3.35 -1.24 9.94
C TYR A 54 2.01 -0.78 9.33
N PRO A 55 1.65 0.52 9.47
CA PRO A 55 0.57 1.11 8.70
C PRO A 55 0.80 0.88 7.19
N ARG A 56 -0.26 0.53 6.48
CA ARG A 56 -0.18 0.13 5.08
C ARG A 56 -1.41 0.60 4.31
N GLY A 57 -1.29 0.55 2.99
CA GLY A 57 -2.37 0.91 2.08
C GLY A 57 -2.22 0.24 0.72
N ARG A 58 -3.19 0.51 -0.15
CA ARG A 58 -3.18 0.08 -1.55
C ARG A 58 -3.79 1.14 -2.44
N VAL A 59 -3.38 1.11 -3.70
CA VAL A 59 -3.96 1.90 -4.78
C VAL A 59 -4.71 0.96 -5.70
N GLU A 60 -5.98 1.29 -5.94
CA GLU A 60 -6.83 0.63 -6.92
C GLU A 60 -7.18 1.58 -8.05
N LEU A 61 -7.33 1.04 -9.26
CA LEU A 61 -7.84 1.76 -10.42
C LEU A 61 -9.25 1.25 -10.71
N SER A 62 -10.22 2.16 -10.74
CA SER A 62 -11.57 1.84 -11.17
C SER A 62 -11.60 1.58 -12.68
N GLY A 63 -12.64 0.87 -13.17
CA GLY A 63 -12.84 0.64 -14.60
C GLY A 63 -13.01 1.91 -15.45
N LYS A 64 -13.18 3.09 -14.83
CA LYS A 64 -13.21 4.41 -15.49
C LYS A 64 -11.87 5.16 -15.39
N GLY A 65 -10.80 4.50 -14.96
CA GLY A 65 -9.47 5.08 -14.82
C GLY A 65 -9.28 5.98 -13.59
N LYS A 66 -10.29 6.14 -12.71
CA LYS A 66 -10.12 6.89 -11.46
C LYS A 66 -9.35 6.08 -10.43
N ALA A 67 -8.39 6.70 -9.75
CA ALA A 67 -7.61 6.07 -8.70
C ALA A 67 -8.28 6.22 -7.33
N VAL A 68 -8.26 5.15 -6.55
CA VAL A 68 -8.73 5.12 -5.16
C VAL A 68 -7.58 4.65 -4.28
N ILE A 69 -7.25 5.45 -3.28
CA ILE A 69 -6.24 5.13 -2.28
C ILE A 69 -6.96 4.64 -1.02
N TYR A 70 -6.76 3.37 -0.69
CA TYR A 70 -7.18 2.80 0.59
C TYR A 70 -5.98 2.80 1.52
N MET A 71 -6.08 3.41 2.70
CA MET A 71 -4.95 3.47 3.62
C MET A 71 -5.39 3.34 5.08
N SER A 72 -4.49 2.82 5.91
CA SER A 72 -4.64 2.84 7.37
C SER A 72 -4.88 4.28 7.87
N PRO A 73 -5.71 4.47 8.91
CA PRO A 73 -5.93 5.79 9.54
C PRO A 73 -4.66 6.39 10.15
N HIS A 74 -3.63 5.58 10.36
CA HIS A 74 -2.34 5.99 10.90
C HIS A 74 -1.37 6.52 9.83
N ILE A 75 -1.81 6.61 8.57
CA ILE A 75 -1.07 7.28 7.50
C ILE A 75 -1.71 8.65 7.29
N GLY A 76 -0.99 9.71 7.63
CA GLY A 76 -1.49 11.08 7.55
C GLY A 76 -1.71 11.58 6.12
N GLN A 77 -2.48 12.65 5.98
CA GLN A 77 -2.84 13.27 4.70
C GLN A 77 -1.58 13.78 3.94
N GLU A 78 -0.52 14.13 4.65
CA GLU A 78 0.76 14.58 4.13
C GLU A 78 1.43 13.58 3.18
N TYR A 79 1.07 12.29 3.27
CA TYR A 79 1.62 11.26 2.40
C TYR A 79 0.89 11.11 1.05
N ILE A 80 -0.27 11.75 0.85
CA ILE A 80 -1.07 11.57 -0.37
C ILE A 80 -0.30 11.96 -1.62
N GLU A 81 0.42 13.08 -1.62
CA GLU A 81 1.19 13.51 -2.79
C GLU A 81 2.36 12.57 -3.08
N VAL A 82 3.01 12.03 -2.04
CA VAL A 82 4.06 11.02 -2.20
C VAL A 82 3.49 9.75 -2.84
N ILE A 83 2.31 9.29 -2.39
CA ILE A 83 1.61 8.15 -2.98
C ILE A 83 1.29 8.44 -4.46
N LYS A 84 0.73 9.61 -4.77
CA LYS A 84 0.41 9.98 -6.16
C LYS A 84 1.63 9.93 -7.07
N ILE A 85 2.77 10.48 -6.62
CA ILE A 85 4.03 10.45 -7.37
C ILE A 85 4.51 9.01 -7.59
N LYS A 86 4.60 8.21 -6.52
CA LYS A 86 5.12 6.83 -6.58
C LYS A 86 4.27 5.94 -7.50
N PHE A 87 2.94 6.08 -7.50
CA PHE A 87 2.03 5.31 -8.35
C PHE A 87 1.69 5.98 -9.69
N ARG A 88 2.31 7.11 -10.01
CA ARG A 88 2.04 7.92 -11.22
C ARG A 88 0.55 8.18 -11.42
N LEU A 89 -0.13 8.60 -10.36
CA LEU A 89 -1.56 8.94 -10.35
C LEU A 89 -1.78 10.30 -11.01
N ILE A 90 -2.80 10.38 -11.86
CA ILE A 90 -3.10 11.58 -12.64
C ILE A 90 -4.50 12.06 -12.24
N GLY A 91 -4.63 13.35 -11.97
CA GLY A 91 -5.89 13.99 -11.60
C GLY A 91 -6.32 13.69 -10.16
N ASP A 92 -7.62 13.82 -9.92
CA ASP A 92 -8.22 13.63 -8.60
C ASP A 92 -8.21 12.16 -8.18
N VAL A 93 -7.93 11.95 -6.89
CA VAL A 93 -7.94 10.64 -6.25
C VAL A 93 -9.00 10.61 -5.16
N THR A 94 -9.70 9.47 -5.04
CA THR A 94 -10.54 9.24 -3.86
C THR A 94 -9.68 8.63 -2.75
N VAL A 95 -9.65 9.25 -1.58
CA VAL A 95 -8.97 8.72 -0.40
C VAL A 95 -9.98 8.07 0.52
N LYS A 96 -9.68 6.86 0.97
CA LYS A 96 -10.49 6.09 1.91
C LYS A 96 -9.60 5.61 3.06
N TYR A 97 -9.83 6.17 4.23
CA TYR A 97 -9.25 5.68 5.48
C TYR A 97 -10.03 4.43 5.92
N ASP A 98 -9.34 3.29 5.94
CA ASP A 98 -9.95 2.00 6.23
C ASP A 98 -9.64 1.59 7.68
N ASN A 99 -10.65 1.70 8.54
CA ASN A 99 -10.60 1.36 9.97
C ASN A 99 -10.92 -0.13 10.23
N SER A 100 -11.02 -0.96 9.19
CA SER A 100 -11.30 -2.38 9.36
C SER A 100 -10.14 -3.12 10.01
N ARG A 101 -10.43 -4.29 10.58
CA ARG A 101 -9.40 -5.20 11.13
C ARG A 101 -8.29 -5.52 10.13
N HIS A 102 -8.57 -5.42 8.83
CA HIS A 102 -7.59 -5.68 7.77
C HIS A 102 -6.40 -4.70 7.77
N TYR A 103 -6.59 -3.48 8.28
CA TYR A 103 -5.56 -2.42 8.31
C TYR A 103 -4.99 -2.14 9.69
N ARG A 104 -5.32 -2.99 10.68
CA ARG A 104 -4.69 -2.89 12.00
C ARG A 104 -3.18 -3.10 11.92
N CYS A 105 -2.47 -2.42 12.81
CA CYS A 105 -1.02 -2.34 12.89
C CYS A 105 -0.58 -2.02 14.33
N TYR A 106 0.73 -1.86 14.57
CA TYR A 106 1.28 -1.69 15.92
C TYR A 106 0.85 -0.39 16.63
N THR A 107 0.35 0.59 15.87
CA THR A 107 -0.10 1.88 16.41
C THR A 107 -1.54 1.84 16.90
N ASP A 108 -2.27 0.75 16.65
CA ASP A 108 -3.56 0.52 17.29
C ASP A 108 -3.33 0.18 18.77
N VAL A 109 -3.80 1.06 19.66
CA VAL A 109 -3.80 0.79 21.10
C VAL A 109 -4.79 -0.35 21.36
N PHE A 110 -4.31 -1.46 21.90
CA PHE A 110 -5.13 -2.60 22.32
C PHE A 110 -5.62 -2.44 23.75
#